data_AF-A0A6P8N1K6-F1
#
_entry.id   AF-A0A6P8N1K6-F1
#
_cell.length_a   1.000
_cell.length_b   1.000
_cell.length_c   1.000
_cell.angle_alpha   90.00
_cell.angle_beta   90.00
_cell.angle_gamma   90.00
#
_symmetry.space_group_name_H-M   'P 1'
#
loop_
_entity.id
_entity.type
_entity.pdbx_description
1 polymer ?
#
loop_
_entity_poly.entity_id
_entity_poly.type
_entity_poly.pdbx_seq_one_letter_code
_entity_poly.pdbx_strand_id
1 'polypeptide(L)'
;MNIVRYTVFLDSISKDYLDKQNCRNYNDLSQTIVFVYILSYRICSLFFEDSIDCFVRFKVKKMLSLVVYLLRTETPNLFHEKGCLTFEEDFVEGNLVLPFLEATPCLEKLQQQLKQHIRNTKIPKKESTTPVFMNVLNRPRTGLKVPPGTPEDLSAMKFTRQIPKTNYLKPSTERKLELLSATNRINAMRLLKDANENAPSCFYRRKDSDNSVEKEKPKATFVGKSVPKFKPVEVKQTAASTLRECARVINMEEKEIKRLKALAEGGTDPASILKFQEERRQQQKEEELLKIQEKHLLALLSRENAFIAKQSLLNDVKAHAESVRKEKQELYDKLEKWRENHNREMMEIVVKCREVEQASREAFNAMVDEKRQKAAEVTEESRQLKAQLVKQREEETGRKIKLIQEIKTLQSLRALPSIKDFDPTESSGLGLLCEMSLAELKERLFWTKMKLDEETKERKSVIYRERERQKNLINETRKALEEYKASKLVVKLLHIANYLRRAVFPAKSRQRLQPVSSPEIDALRKKLEEQKALRSQKGT
;
A
#
# COMPACT_ATOMS: atom_id res chain seq x y z
N MET A 1 -13.95 -12.09 -40.57
CA MET A 1 -14.44 -11.59 -39.25
C MET A 1 -14.72 -12.77 -38.33
N ASN A 2 -13.69 -13.52 -37.89
CA ASN A 2 -13.91 -14.79 -37.17
C ASN A 2 -13.56 -14.73 -35.69
N ILE A 3 -12.70 -13.80 -35.26
CA ILE A 3 -12.34 -13.58 -33.84
C ILE A 3 -13.58 -13.47 -32.96
N VAL A 4 -14.61 -12.73 -33.41
CA VAL A 4 -15.86 -12.50 -32.66
C VAL A 4 -16.51 -13.81 -32.20
N ARG A 5 -16.56 -14.83 -33.07
CA ARG A 5 -17.16 -16.14 -32.76
C ARG A 5 -16.39 -16.90 -31.67
N TYR A 6 -15.08 -16.69 -31.58
CA TYR A 6 -14.19 -17.39 -30.64
C TYR A 6 -13.82 -16.54 -29.42
N THR A 7 -14.45 -15.38 -29.21
CA THR A 7 -14.09 -14.42 -28.15
C THR A 7 -14.06 -15.04 -26.75
N VAL A 8 -15.12 -15.74 -26.35
CA VAL A 8 -15.26 -16.36 -25.02
C VAL A 8 -14.17 -17.42 -24.78
N PHE A 9 -13.95 -18.29 -25.77
CA PHE A 9 -12.92 -19.32 -25.78
C PHE A 9 -11.51 -18.72 -25.67
N LEU A 10 -11.16 -17.78 -26.55
CA LEU A 10 -9.85 -17.12 -26.59
C LEU A 10 -9.56 -16.28 -25.33
N ASP A 11 -10.59 -15.66 -24.74
CA ASP A 11 -10.50 -14.94 -23.46
C ASP A 11 -10.15 -15.90 -22.30
N SER A 12 -10.75 -17.11 -22.26
CA SER A 12 -10.41 -18.12 -21.25
C SER A 12 -8.95 -18.59 -21.33
N ILE A 13 -8.43 -18.83 -22.55
CA ILE A 13 -7.04 -19.24 -22.80
C ILE A 13 -6.07 -18.07 -22.51
N SER A 14 -6.44 -16.85 -22.89
CA SER A 14 -5.62 -15.66 -22.65
C SER A 14 -5.50 -15.32 -21.16
N LYS A 15 -6.54 -15.63 -20.36
CA LYS A 15 -6.51 -15.54 -18.90
C LYS A 15 -5.57 -16.57 -18.28
N ASP A 16 -5.64 -17.84 -18.68
CA ASP A 16 -4.71 -18.89 -18.22
C ASP A 16 -3.24 -18.51 -18.50
N TYR A 17 -2.95 -18.00 -19.70
CA TYR A 17 -1.62 -17.48 -20.03
C TYR A 17 -1.19 -16.31 -19.12
N LEU A 18 -2.06 -15.33 -18.90
CA LEU A 18 -1.73 -14.13 -18.12
C LEU A 18 -1.60 -14.40 -16.62
N ASP A 19 -2.39 -15.32 -16.05
CA ASP A 19 -2.20 -15.79 -14.68
C ASP A 19 -0.90 -16.61 -14.55
N LYS A 20 -0.58 -17.49 -15.52
CA LYS A 20 0.74 -18.17 -15.60
C LYS A 20 1.92 -17.20 -15.83
N GLN A 21 1.66 -15.95 -16.20
CA GLN A 21 2.65 -14.88 -16.33
C GLN A 21 2.56 -13.82 -15.19
N ASN A 22 1.68 -14.00 -14.20
CA ASN A 22 1.41 -13.03 -13.12
C ASN A 22 1.06 -11.59 -13.61
N CYS A 23 0.45 -11.43 -14.79
CA CYS A 23 0.27 -10.15 -15.47
C CYS A 23 -1.21 -9.75 -15.64
N ARG A 24 -1.82 -9.14 -14.61
CA ARG A 24 -3.27 -8.80 -14.58
C ARG A 24 -3.64 -7.42 -15.15
N ASN A 25 -3.10 -7.06 -16.32
CA ASN A 25 -3.44 -5.83 -17.04
C ASN A 25 -4.54 -6.06 -18.08
N TYR A 26 -5.69 -5.38 -17.95
CA TYR A 26 -6.78 -5.46 -18.94
C TYR A 26 -6.37 -5.07 -20.38
N ASN A 27 -5.43 -4.13 -20.53
CA ASN A 27 -4.90 -3.73 -21.84
C ASN A 27 -3.96 -4.76 -22.48
N ASP A 28 -3.33 -5.64 -21.68
CA ASP A 28 -2.54 -6.75 -22.21
C ASP A 28 -3.45 -7.94 -22.61
N LEU A 29 -4.61 -8.14 -21.94
CA LEU A 29 -5.58 -9.20 -22.25
C LEU A 29 -6.16 -9.08 -23.66
N SER A 30 -6.65 -7.90 -24.06
CA SER A 30 -7.23 -7.69 -25.39
C SER A 30 -6.21 -7.89 -26.52
N GLN A 31 -4.95 -7.52 -26.29
CA GLN A 31 -3.86 -7.79 -27.22
C GLN A 31 -3.52 -9.29 -27.27
N THR A 32 -3.47 -9.96 -26.11
CA THR A 32 -3.20 -11.40 -26.01
C THR A 32 -4.24 -12.23 -26.76
N ILE A 33 -5.54 -11.92 -26.62
CA ILE A 33 -6.65 -12.58 -27.36
C ILE A 33 -6.42 -12.55 -28.88
N VAL A 34 -6.02 -11.39 -29.41
CA VAL A 34 -5.74 -11.22 -30.85
C VAL A 34 -4.50 -12.01 -31.27
N PHE A 35 -3.44 -12.02 -30.46
CA PHE A 35 -2.22 -12.77 -30.79
C PHE A 35 -2.38 -14.28 -30.65
N VAL A 36 -3.13 -14.78 -29.67
CA VAL A 36 -3.49 -16.22 -29.58
C VAL A 36 -4.28 -16.63 -30.83
N TYR A 37 -5.28 -15.86 -31.26
CA TYR A 37 -6.00 -16.17 -32.50
C TYR A 37 -5.09 -16.20 -33.74
N ILE A 38 -4.19 -15.22 -33.88
CA ILE A 38 -3.28 -15.14 -35.03
C ILE A 38 -2.29 -16.31 -35.02
N LEU A 39 -1.69 -16.62 -33.88
CA LEU A 39 -0.70 -17.68 -33.74
C LEU A 39 -1.31 -19.08 -33.87
N SER A 40 -2.49 -19.32 -33.29
CA SER A 40 -3.13 -20.65 -33.34
C SER A 40 -3.89 -20.94 -34.63
N TYR A 41 -4.42 -19.94 -35.34
CA TYR A 41 -5.36 -20.16 -36.46
C TYR A 41 -5.04 -19.40 -37.75
N ARG A 42 -3.98 -18.56 -37.77
CA ARG A 42 -3.65 -17.75 -38.97
C ARG A 42 -2.18 -17.75 -39.36
N ILE A 43 -1.27 -18.29 -38.55
CA ILE A 43 0.18 -18.29 -38.81
C ILE A 43 0.51 -18.86 -40.20
N CYS A 44 -0.05 -20.02 -40.55
CA CYS A 44 0.13 -20.68 -41.86
C CYS A 44 -0.47 -19.85 -43.01
N SER A 45 -1.64 -19.21 -42.78
CA SER A 45 -2.36 -18.43 -43.81
C SER A 45 -1.81 -17.02 -44.06
N LEU A 46 -0.91 -16.54 -43.20
CA LEU A 46 -0.36 -15.18 -43.26
C LEU A 46 1.18 -15.17 -43.39
N PHE A 47 1.82 -16.33 -43.52
CA PHE A 47 3.27 -16.48 -43.67
C PHE A 47 4.08 -15.72 -42.61
N PHE A 48 3.58 -15.71 -41.36
CA PHE A 48 4.26 -15.09 -40.21
C PHE A 48 5.49 -15.87 -39.74
N GLU A 49 5.81 -17.01 -40.37
CA GLU A 49 7.00 -17.82 -40.09
C GLU A 49 8.31 -17.05 -40.29
N ASP A 50 8.36 -16.12 -41.27
CA ASP A 50 9.60 -15.42 -41.69
C ASP A 50 9.63 -13.91 -41.36
N SER A 51 8.52 -13.32 -40.90
CA SER A 51 8.37 -11.85 -40.79
C SER A 51 8.48 -11.33 -39.35
N ILE A 52 9.69 -11.42 -38.77
CA ILE A 52 9.99 -10.98 -37.40
C ILE A 52 9.67 -9.49 -37.17
N ASP A 53 9.80 -8.64 -38.19
CA ASP A 53 9.57 -7.19 -38.11
C ASP A 53 8.18 -6.81 -37.58
N CYS A 54 7.16 -7.61 -37.91
CA CYS A 54 5.80 -7.47 -37.40
C CYS A 54 5.75 -7.50 -35.86
N PHE A 55 6.64 -8.26 -35.23
CA PHE A 55 6.70 -8.49 -33.79
C PHE A 55 7.64 -7.53 -33.05
N VAL A 56 8.48 -6.75 -33.75
CA VAL A 56 9.42 -5.78 -33.13
C VAL A 56 8.66 -4.74 -32.30
N ARG A 57 7.55 -4.21 -32.82
CA ARG A 57 6.70 -3.24 -32.12
C ARG A 57 6.03 -3.80 -30.85
N PHE A 58 5.82 -5.12 -30.79
CA PHE A 58 5.10 -5.79 -29.70
C PHE A 58 6.01 -6.46 -28.66
N LYS A 59 7.30 -6.07 -28.63
CA LYS A 59 8.34 -6.60 -27.73
C LYS A 59 8.58 -8.10 -27.95
N VAL A 60 9.50 -8.44 -28.86
CA VAL A 60 9.94 -9.81 -29.25
C VAL A 60 9.98 -10.82 -28.09
N LYS A 61 10.41 -10.42 -26.87
CA LYS A 61 10.40 -11.29 -25.67
C LYS A 61 9.01 -11.74 -25.21
N LYS A 62 7.97 -10.87 -25.28
CA LYS A 62 6.58 -11.27 -25.01
C LYS A 62 6.12 -12.32 -26.01
N MET A 63 6.33 -12.07 -27.30
CA MET A 63 5.96 -13.00 -28.38
C MET A 63 6.63 -14.37 -28.22
N LEU A 64 7.94 -14.41 -27.94
CA LEU A 64 8.62 -15.68 -27.67
C LEU A 64 8.00 -16.41 -26.47
N SER A 65 7.63 -15.71 -25.39
CA SER A 65 6.98 -16.35 -24.23
C SER A 65 5.56 -16.85 -24.53
N LEU A 66 4.83 -16.22 -25.45
CA LEU A 66 3.50 -16.66 -25.89
C LEU A 66 3.60 -17.89 -26.81
N VAL A 67 4.55 -17.90 -27.75
CA VAL A 67 4.83 -19.06 -28.61
C VAL A 67 5.36 -20.25 -27.79
N VAL A 68 6.20 -20.00 -26.77
CA VAL A 68 6.67 -21.04 -25.82
C VAL A 68 5.55 -21.55 -24.90
N TYR A 69 4.52 -20.75 -24.62
CA TYR A 69 3.31 -21.23 -23.94
C TYR A 69 2.47 -22.11 -24.87
N LEU A 70 2.18 -21.66 -26.09
CA LEU A 70 1.40 -22.42 -27.07
C LEU A 70 2.03 -23.78 -27.41
N LEU A 71 3.36 -23.86 -27.49
CA LEU A 71 4.09 -25.11 -27.78
C LEU A 71 4.31 -26.03 -26.56
N ARG A 72 3.54 -25.90 -25.47
CA ARG A 72 3.53 -26.90 -24.39
C ARG A 72 2.63 -28.09 -24.77
N THR A 73 3.02 -29.30 -24.37
CA THR A 73 2.21 -30.52 -24.47
C THR A 73 0.84 -30.43 -23.77
N GLU A 74 0.70 -29.50 -22.82
CA GLU A 74 -0.54 -29.22 -22.09
C GLU A 74 -1.59 -28.44 -22.90
N THR A 75 -1.20 -27.71 -23.97
CA THR A 75 -2.12 -26.76 -24.63
C THR A 75 -3.20 -27.39 -25.50
N PRO A 76 -3.00 -28.50 -26.24
CA PRO A 76 -4.10 -29.11 -27.01
C PRO A 76 -5.22 -29.58 -26.08
N ASN A 77 -4.84 -30.18 -24.94
CA ASN A 77 -5.78 -30.62 -23.90
C ASN A 77 -6.53 -29.45 -23.27
N LEU A 78 -5.85 -28.32 -23.03
CA LEU A 78 -6.49 -27.09 -22.54
C LEU A 78 -7.42 -26.47 -23.59
N PHE A 79 -7.05 -26.50 -24.87
CA PHE A 79 -7.90 -26.03 -25.98
C PHE A 79 -9.13 -26.94 -26.13
N HIS A 80 -9.01 -28.24 -25.91
CA HIS A 80 -10.14 -29.16 -25.85
C HIS A 80 -11.05 -28.85 -24.65
N GLU A 81 -10.51 -28.85 -23.43
CA GLU A 81 -11.26 -28.62 -22.19
C GLU A 81 -12.00 -27.27 -22.18
N LYS A 82 -11.35 -26.19 -22.63
CA LYS A 82 -11.98 -24.87 -22.72
C LYS A 82 -12.86 -24.70 -23.96
N GLY A 83 -12.63 -25.50 -25.01
CA GLY A 83 -13.47 -25.58 -26.19
C GLY A 83 -14.83 -26.17 -25.85
N CYS A 84 -14.86 -27.33 -25.19
CA CYS A 84 -16.10 -28.06 -24.83
C CYS A 84 -16.96 -27.35 -23.76
N LEU A 85 -16.43 -26.31 -23.09
CA LEU A 85 -17.21 -25.38 -22.27
C LEU A 85 -17.99 -24.33 -23.09
N THR A 86 -17.73 -24.21 -24.40
CA THR A 86 -18.27 -23.16 -25.28
C THR A 86 -18.91 -23.71 -26.56
N PHE A 87 -18.48 -24.88 -27.05
CA PHE A 87 -18.91 -25.49 -28.31
C PHE A 87 -19.05 -27.03 -28.17
N GLU A 88 -19.66 -27.66 -29.18
CA GLU A 88 -19.85 -29.12 -29.28
C GLU A 88 -18.51 -29.84 -29.57
N GLU A 89 -18.35 -31.06 -29.08
CA GLU A 89 -17.09 -31.83 -29.10
C GLU A 89 -16.52 -32.01 -30.53
N ASP A 90 -17.34 -32.50 -31.47
CA ASP A 90 -17.02 -32.61 -32.91
C ASP A 90 -16.51 -31.28 -33.51
N PHE A 91 -17.11 -30.15 -33.08
CA PHE A 91 -16.72 -28.82 -33.55
C PHE A 91 -15.39 -28.37 -32.93
N VAL A 92 -15.14 -28.69 -31.66
CA VAL A 92 -13.89 -28.39 -30.95
C VAL A 92 -12.73 -29.15 -31.57
N GLU A 93 -12.86 -30.47 -31.76
CA GLU A 93 -11.83 -31.27 -32.45
C GLU A 93 -11.58 -30.74 -33.86
N GLY A 94 -12.64 -30.64 -34.68
CA GLY A 94 -12.54 -30.28 -36.10
C GLY A 94 -12.08 -28.84 -36.38
N ASN A 95 -12.48 -27.86 -35.57
CA ASN A 95 -12.27 -26.43 -35.88
C ASN A 95 -11.35 -25.69 -34.91
N LEU A 96 -11.08 -26.24 -33.71
CA LEU A 96 -10.24 -25.59 -32.69
C LEU A 96 -8.95 -26.35 -32.39
N VAL A 97 -8.97 -27.68 -32.37
CA VAL A 97 -7.79 -28.52 -32.04
C VAL A 97 -7.01 -28.90 -33.30
N LEU A 98 -7.64 -29.50 -34.32
CA LEU A 98 -6.92 -29.92 -35.54
C LEU A 98 -6.19 -28.75 -36.24
N PRO A 99 -6.81 -27.57 -36.50
CA PRO A 99 -6.11 -26.45 -37.13
C PRO A 99 -5.00 -25.83 -36.27
N PHE A 100 -5.06 -26.03 -34.94
CA PHE A 100 -3.99 -25.62 -34.03
C PHE A 100 -2.81 -26.61 -34.07
N LEU A 101 -3.08 -27.92 -34.18
CA LEU A 101 -2.05 -28.92 -34.40
C LEU A 101 -1.33 -28.73 -35.74
N GLU A 102 -2.07 -28.42 -36.81
CA GLU A 102 -1.51 -28.03 -38.12
C GLU A 102 -0.60 -26.78 -38.03
N ALA A 103 -0.88 -25.87 -37.09
CA ALA A 103 -0.06 -24.67 -36.86
C ALA A 103 1.21 -24.91 -36.03
N THR A 104 1.38 -26.07 -35.39
CA THR A 104 2.56 -26.36 -34.53
C THR A 104 3.92 -26.26 -35.23
N PRO A 105 4.19 -26.84 -36.43
CA PRO A 105 5.49 -26.69 -37.09
C PRO A 105 5.81 -25.24 -37.47
N CYS A 106 4.78 -24.44 -37.81
CA CYS A 106 4.91 -23.01 -38.11
C CYS A 106 5.30 -22.23 -36.84
N LEU A 107 4.69 -22.57 -35.70
CA LEU A 107 5.03 -22.01 -34.39
C LEU A 107 6.46 -22.38 -33.96
N GLU A 108 6.93 -23.60 -34.24
CA GLU A 108 8.30 -24.02 -33.93
C GLU A 108 9.35 -23.24 -34.73
N LYS A 109 9.15 -23.07 -36.04
CA LYS A 109 10.01 -22.23 -36.89
C LYS A 109 10.07 -20.79 -36.36
N LEU A 110 8.91 -20.19 -36.08
CA LEU A 110 8.81 -18.85 -35.51
C LEU A 110 9.52 -18.77 -34.14
N GLN A 111 9.42 -19.80 -33.30
CA GLN A 111 10.13 -19.88 -32.03
C GLN A 111 11.66 -19.88 -32.24
N GLN A 112 12.16 -20.60 -33.23
CA GLN A 112 13.58 -20.61 -33.59
C GLN A 112 14.04 -19.24 -34.12
N GLN A 113 13.28 -18.62 -35.03
CA GLN A 113 13.57 -17.28 -35.55
C GLN A 113 13.58 -16.21 -34.45
N LEU A 114 12.59 -16.19 -33.56
CA LEU A 114 12.54 -15.27 -32.41
C LEU A 114 13.73 -15.48 -31.46
N LYS A 115 14.15 -16.73 -31.21
CA LYS A 115 15.37 -17.06 -30.45
C LYS A 115 16.64 -16.55 -31.15
N GLN A 116 16.76 -16.71 -32.47
CA GLN A 116 17.89 -16.20 -33.26
C GLN A 116 17.94 -14.66 -33.24
N HIS A 117 16.81 -13.97 -33.46
CA HIS A 117 16.75 -12.52 -33.40
C HIS A 117 17.17 -11.99 -32.02
N ILE A 118 16.74 -12.61 -30.91
CA ILE A 118 17.14 -12.23 -29.55
C ILE A 118 18.64 -12.47 -29.29
N ARG A 119 19.26 -13.50 -29.90
CA ARG A 119 20.72 -13.70 -29.86
C ARG A 119 21.47 -12.66 -30.70
N ASN A 120 20.91 -12.26 -31.84
CA ASN A 120 21.52 -11.34 -32.79
C ASN A 120 21.37 -9.86 -32.37
N THR A 121 20.35 -9.52 -31.57
CA THR A 121 20.19 -8.18 -30.97
C THR A 121 21.20 -7.95 -29.85
N LYS A 122 22.45 -7.70 -30.25
CA LYS A 122 23.54 -7.25 -29.39
C LYS A 122 23.09 -5.98 -28.66
N ILE A 123 22.86 -6.10 -27.35
CA ILE A 123 22.67 -4.94 -26.47
C ILE A 123 23.94 -4.06 -26.63
N PRO A 124 23.82 -2.76 -26.95
CA PRO A 124 24.99 -1.89 -27.00
C PRO A 124 25.63 -1.88 -25.62
N LYS A 125 26.85 -2.39 -25.53
CA LYS A 125 27.64 -2.30 -24.30
C LYS A 125 27.81 -0.82 -24.00
N LYS A 126 27.51 -0.39 -22.77
CA LYS A 126 27.81 0.97 -22.33
C LYS A 126 29.30 1.22 -22.56
N GLU A 127 29.61 2.31 -23.25
CA GLU A 127 30.99 2.69 -23.55
C GLU A 127 31.76 2.87 -22.24
N SER A 128 33.03 2.45 -22.23
CA SER A 128 33.87 2.57 -21.04
C SER A 128 34.01 4.04 -20.70
N THR A 129 33.57 4.42 -19.49
CA THR A 129 33.48 5.83 -19.10
C THR A 129 34.88 6.40 -18.91
N THR A 130 35.34 7.19 -19.88
CA THR A 130 36.62 7.88 -19.80
C THR A 130 36.63 8.84 -18.60
N PRO A 131 37.73 8.91 -17.82
CA PRO A 131 37.77 9.68 -16.59
C PRO A 131 37.84 11.19 -16.87
N VAL A 132 36.68 11.84 -16.95
CA VAL A 132 36.57 13.30 -17.11
C VAL A 132 37.07 14.00 -15.85
N PHE A 133 38.05 14.89 -16.01
CA PHE A 133 38.69 15.60 -14.90
C PHE A 133 37.67 16.46 -14.13
N MET A 134 37.58 16.26 -12.81
CA MET A 134 36.57 16.94 -11.99
C MET A 134 36.96 18.39 -11.72
N ASN A 135 36.40 19.28 -12.50
CA ASN A 135 36.71 20.69 -12.43
C ASN A 135 35.92 21.45 -11.33
N VAL A 136 36.19 21.05 -10.09
CA VAL A 136 35.37 21.26 -8.89
C VAL A 136 34.86 22.69 -8.69
N LEU A 137 35.64 23.71 -9.08
CA LEU A 137 35.42 25.12 -8.78
C LEU A 137 34.23 25.73 -9.54
N ASN A 138 34.09 25.47 -10.85
CA ASN A 138 33.02 26.09 -11.64
C ASN A 138 31.81 25.15 -11.80
N ARG A 139 31.33 24.61 -10.68
CA ARG A 139 30.02 23.94 -10.61
C ARG A 139 28.90 24.99 -10.54
N PRO A 140 28.09 25.24 -11.61
CA PRO A 140 26.90 26.03 -11.46
C PRO A 140 26.04 25.36 -10.38
N ARG A 141 25.61 26.14 -9.40
CA ARG A 141 24.78 25.66 -8.29
C ARG A 141 23.41 25.31 -8.84
N THR A 142 23.25 24.11 -9.40
CA THR A 142 21.93 23.48 -9.55
C THR A 142 21.26 23.60 -8.19
N GLY A 143 20.13 24.29 -8.13
CA GLY A 143 19.38 24.47 -6.90
C GLY A 143 19.15 23.10 -6.27
N LEU A 144 19.28 23.03 -4.94
CA LEU A 144 18.93 21.82 -4.21
C LEU A 144 17.50 21.46 -4.60
N LYS A 145 17.32 20.35 -5.32
CA LYS A 145 15.98 19.89 -5.71
C LYS A 145 15.25 19.61 -4.41
N VAL A 146 14.25 20.46 -4.14
CA VAL A 146 13.38 20.37 -2.97
C VAL A 146 12.82 18.96 -2.93
N PRO A 147 12.92 18.24 -1.78
CA PRO A 147 12.58 16.82 -1.75
C PRO A 147 11.09 16.61 -2.09
N PRO A 148 10.76 15.59 -2.91
CA PRO A 148 9.40 15.35 -3.35
C PRO A 148 8.49 15.10 -2.14
N GLY A 149 7.42 15.89 -2.02
CA GLY A 149 6.55 15.92 -0.83
C GLY A 149 6.71 17.16 0.05
N THR A 150 7.68 18.04 -0.22
CA THR A 150 7.62 19.41 0.33
C THR A 150 6.43 20.13 -0.30
N PRO A 151 5.50 20.72 0.49
CA PRO A 151 4.41 21.50 -0.08
C PRO A 151 4.96 22.75 -0.77
N GLU A 152 4.67 22.91 -2.06
CA GLU A 152 4.93 24.16 -2.78
C GLU A 152 3.98 25.25 -2.28
N ASP A 153 4.49 26.46 -2.04
CA ASP A 153 3.67 27.60 -1.61
C ASP A 153 2.72 28.01 -2.74
N LEU A 154 1.50 27.49 -2.71
CA LEU A 154 0.45 27.75 -3.71
C LEU A 154 0.15 29.25 -3.91
N SER A 155 0.45 30.07 -2.90
CA SER A 155 0.39 31.54 -2.95
C SER A 155 1.32 32.15 -4.03
N ALA A 156 2.48 31.53 -4.28
CA ALA A 156 3.46 32.02 -5.25
C ALA A 156 3.12 31.62 -6.71
N MET A 157 2.24 30.65 -6.92
CA MET A 157 1.93 30.08 -8.24
C MET A 157 0.96 30.97 -9.04
N LYS A 158 1.45 32.14 -9.45
CA LYS A 158 0.74 33.05 -10.38
C LYS A 158 0.51 32.32 -11.72
N PHE A 159 -0.69 31.79 -11.92
CA PHE A 159 -1.08 31.14 -13.17
C PHE A 159 -0.80 32.06 -14.36
N THR A 160 0.06 31.61 -15.27
CA THR A 160 0.56 32.39 -16.42
C THR A 160 -0.50 32.67 -17.50
N ARG A 161 -1.72 32.16 -17.31
CA ARG A 161 -2.90 32.43 -18.13
C ARG A 161 -4.02 32.87 -17.19
N GLN A 162 -4.67 34.00 -17.51
CA GLN A 162 -5.89 34.38 -16.81
C GLN A 162 -6.95 33.30 -17.02
N ILE A 163 -7.53 32.78 -15.93
CA ILE A 163 -8.56 31.75 -16.00
C ILE A 163 -9.79 32.35 -16.71
N PRO A 164 -10.32 31.72 -17.77
CA PRO A 164 -11.49 32.25 -18.47
C PRO A 164 -12.65 32.51 -17.51
N LYS A 165 -13.25 33.70 -17.60
CA LYS A 165 -14.37 34.11 -16.71
C LYS A 165 -15.56 33.13 -16.76
N THR A 166 -15.69 32.38 -17.85
CA THR A 166 -16.66 31.28 -18.02
C THR A 166 -16.53 30.17 -16.98
N ASN A 167 -15.35 29.87 -16.44
CA ASN A 167 -15.18 28.87 -15.37
C ASN A 167 -15.85 29.28 -14.04
N TYR A 168 -16.12 30.57 -13.85
CA TYR A 168 -16.80 31.10 -12.66
C TYR A 168 -18.30 31.34 -12.89
N LEU A 169 -18.80 31.09 -14.11
CA LEU A 169 -20.23 31.16 -14.42
C LEU A 169 -20.87 29.79 -14.18
N LYS A 170 -21.77 29.73 -13.19
CA LYS A 170 -22.61 28.55 -12.92
C LYS A 170 -23.20 27.97 -14.22
N PRO A 171 -23.05 26.66 -14.49
CA PRO A 171 -23.62 25.98 -15.65
C PRO A 171 -25.11 26.21 -15.84
N SER A 172 -25.60 26.05 -17.08
CA SER A 172 -27.04 26.15 -17.40
C SER A 172 -27.89 25.15 -16.60
N THR A 173 -27.33 23.98 -16.28
CA THR A 173 -27.96 22.96 -15.43
C THR A 173 -28.20 23.44 -14.01
N GLU A 174 -27.21 24.06 -13.36
CA GLU A 174 -27.36 24.61 -12.01
C GLU A 174 -28.44 25.70 -11.95
N ARG A 175 -28.47 26.62 -12.92
CA ARG A 175 -29.49 27.67 -12.99
C ARG A 175 -30.91 27.10 -13.15
N LYS A 176 -31.06 26.02 -13.93
CA LYS A 176 -32.33 25.28 -14.07
C LYS A 176 -32.72 24.58 -12.76
N LEU A 177 -31.76 24.01 -12.03
CA LEU A 177 -32.00 23.40 -10.71
C LEU A 177 -32.36 24.45 -9.65
N GLU A 178 -31.72 25.62 -9.66
CA GLU A 178 -32.06 26.74 -8.78
C GLU A 178 -33.50 27.21 -9.02
N LEU A 179 -33.89 27.42 -10.28
CA LEU A 179 -35.28 27.75 -10.66
C LEU A 179 -36.28 26.67 -10.21
N LEU A 180 -35.99 25.40 -10.47
CA LEU A 180 -36.85 24.28 -10.01
C LEU A 180 -36.94 24.19 -8.48
N SER A 181 -35.85 24.49 -7.77
CA SER A 181 -35.85 24.54 -6.30
C SER A 181 -36.72 25.70 -5.78
N ALA A 182 -36.72 26.84 -6.48
CA ALA A 182 -37.55 27.98 -6.14
C ALA A 182 -39.05 27.70 -6.39
N THR A 183 -39.41 27.12 -7.54
CA THR A 183 -40.81 26.72 -7.82
C THR A 183 -41.28 25.64 -6.84
N ASN A 184 -40.43 24.66 -6.50
CA ASN A 184 -40.78 23.64 -5.53
C ASN A 184 -40.93 24.21 -4.11
N ARG A 185 -40.10 25.20 -3.72
CA ARG A 185 -40.23 25.91 -2.44
C ARG A 185 -41.51 26.75 -2.37
N ILE A 186 -41.91 27.40 -3.47
CA ILE A 186 -43.18 28.14 -3.56
C ILE A 186 -44.37 27.17 -3.46
N ASN A 187 -44.33 26.06 -4.20
CA ASN A 187 -45.38 25.03 -4.15
C ASN A 187 -45.50 24.38 -2.76
N ALA A 188 -44.38 24.06 -2.10
CA ALA A 188 -44.37 23.54 -0.74
C ALA A 188 -44.93 24.56 0.28
N MET A 189 -44.60 25.85 0.13
CA MET A 189 -45.19 26.92 0.95
C MET A 189 -46.70 27.09 0.70
N ARG A 190 -47.17 26.91 -0.55
CA ARG A 190 -48.61 26.92 -0.86
C ARG A 190 -49.32 25.72 -0.23
N LEU A 191 -48.78 24.51 -0.37
CA LEU A 191 -49.34 23.30 0.25
C LEU A 191 -49.33 23.37 1.78
N LEU A 192 -48.32 24.00 2.40
CA LEU A 192 -48.28 24.23 3.84
C LEU A 192 -49.36 25.22 4.31
N LYS A 193 -49.64 26.26 3.53
CA LYS A 193 -50.77 27.17 3.80
C LYS A 193 -52.11 26.45 3.67
N ASP A 194 -52.33 25.78 2.55
CA ASP A 194 -53.53 25.00 2.25
C ASP A 194 -53.81 23.92 3.33
N ALA A 195 -52.77 23.22 3.79
CA ALA A 195 -52.87 22.26 4.88
C ALA A 195 -53.12 22.89 6.27
N ASN A 196 -52.65 24.12 6.51
CA ASN A 196 -52.95 24.87 7.74
C ASN A 196 -54.36 25.48 7.70
N GLU A 197 -54.82 25.96 6.55
CA GLU A 197 -56.15 26.55 6.35
C GLU A 197 -57.25 25.47 6.45
N ASN A 198 -56.99 24.26 5.93
CA ASN A 198 -57.87 23.09 6.05
C ASN A 198 -57.59 22.22 7.30
N ALA A 199 -56.78 22.70 8.26
CA ALA A 199 -56.44 21.92 9.46
C ALA A 199 -57.67 21.75 10.39
N PRO A 200 -58.03 20.51 10.79
CA PRO A 200 -59.14 20.30 11.72
C PRO A 200 -58.84 20.93 13.09
N SER A 201 -59.88 21.40 13.79
CA SER A 201 -59.75 22.22 15.01
C SER A 201 -58.89 21.62 16.13
N CYS A 202 -58.71 20.30 16.17
CA CYS A 202 -57.85 19.60 17.12
C CYS A 202 -56.34 19.77 16.88
N PHE A 203 -55.92 20.26 15.71
CA PHE A 203 -54.51 20.48 15.37
C PHE A 203 -53.98 21.83 15.90
N TYR A 204 -54.86 22.81 16.09
CA TYR A 204 -54.54 24.07 16.76
C TYR A 204 -54.40 23.85 18.26
N ARG A 205 -53.19 23.43 18.68
CA ARG A 205 -52.84 23.36 20.10
C ARG A 205 -52.94 24.76 20.69
N ARG A 206 -54.02 25.05 21.43
CA ARG A 206 -54.17 26.31 22.16
C ARG A 206 -52.95 26.49 23.05
N LYS A 207 -52.30 27.65 22.95
CA LYS A 207 -51.10 27.96 23.72
C LYS A 207 -51.52 28.56 25.05
N ASP A 208 -52.17 27.74 25.86
CA ASP A 208 -52.65 28.11 27.19
C ASP A 208 -51.43 28.53 28.03
N SER A 209 -51.47 29.75 28.57
CA SER A 209 -50.28 30.49 29.01
C SER A 209 -49.91 30.21 30.47
N ASP A 210 -49.97 28.95 30.90
CA ASP A 210 -49.69 28.55 32.27
C ASP A 210 -48.24 28.05 32.44
N ASN A 211 -47.46 28.81 33.20
CA ASN A 211 -46.11 28.45 33.62
C ASN A 211 -46.13 27.37 34.71
N SER A 212 -46.53 26.15 34.36
CA SER A 212 -46.34 24.97 35.21
C SER A 212 -45.32 24.02 34.60
N VAL A 213 -44.28 23.70 35.36
CA VAL A 213 -43.25 22.74 34.93
C VAL A 213 -43.83 21.33 35.08
N GLU A 214 -44.44 20.82 34.01
CA GLU A 214 -44.80 19.41 33.91
C GLU A 214 -43.53 18.56 34.00
N LYS A 215 -43.25 18.02 35.19
CA LYS A 215 -42.24 17.00 35.40
C LYS A 215 -42.58 15.81 34.50
N GLU A 216 -41.64 15.40 33.64
CA GLU A 216 -41.81 14.22 32.81
C GLU A 216 -42.24 13.03 33.66
N LYS A 217 -43.48 12.56 33.48
CA LYS A 217 -43.97 11.35 34.13
C LYS A 217 -43.14 10.18 33.57
N PRO A 218 -42.31 9.51 34.38
CA PRO A 218 -41.47 8.44 33.86
C PRO A 218 -42.38 7.35 33.27
N LYS A 219 -42.08 6.91 32.04
CA LYS A 219 -42.84 5.85 31.36
C LYS A 219 -42.86 4.63 32.28
N ALA A 220 -44.04 4.28 32.79
CA ALA A 220 -44.19 3.25 33.80
C ALA A 220 -43.61 1.92 33.28
N THR A 221 -42.48 1.50 33.84
CA THR A 221 -41.87 0.22 33.54
C THR A 221 -42.83 -0.87 33.97
N PHE A 222 -43.31 -1.66 33.01
CA PHE A 222 -44.18 -2.79 33.29
C PHE A 222 -43.38 -3.88 34.02
N VAL A 223 -43.35 -3.79 35.34
CA VAL A 223 -42.79 -4.83 36.22
C VAL A 223 -43.76 -6.01 36.19
N GLY A 224 -43.54 -6.91 35.23
CA GLY A 224 -44.32 -8.14 35.10
C GLY A 224 -44.25 -8.94 36.41
N LYS A 225 -45.41 -9.20 37.00
CA LYS A 225 -45.50 -10.00 38.24
C LYS A 225 -44.84 -11.36 38.02
N SER A 226 -43.99 -11.78 38.96
CA SER A 226 -43.30 -13.06 38.87
C SER A 226 -44.30 -14.21 38.81
N VAL A 227 -44.05 -15.18 37.92
CA VAL A 227 -44.95 -16.32 37.71
C VAL A 227 -45.05 -17.13 39.03
N PRO A 228 -46.27 -17.41 39.54
CA PRO A 228 -46.44 -18.14 40.79
C PRO A 228 -45.81 -19.54 40.70
N LYS A 229 -44.93 -19.85 41.66
CA LYS A 229 -44.23 -21.14 41.76
C LYS A 229 -45.15 -22.20 42.37
N PHE A 230 -45.96 -22.84 41.53
CA PHE A 230 -46.73 -24.02 41.95
C PHE A 230 -45.80 -25.18 42.31
N LYS A 231 -46.18 -25.97 43.32
CA LYS A 231 -45.51 -27.25 43.61
C LYS A 231 -45.76 -28.24 42.46
N PRO A 232 -44.79 -29.10 42.10
CA PRO A 232 -45.02 -30.12 41.08
C PRO A 232 -46.13 -31.08 41.52
N VAL A 233 -47.09 -31.33 40.64
CA VAL A 233 -48.20 -32.27 40.88
C VAL A 233 -47.99 -33.49 39.98
N GLU A 234 -48.13 -34.69 40.56
CA GLU A 234 -48.00 -35.95 39.84
C GLU A 234 -49.20 -36.19 38.89
N VAL A 235 -49.01 -35.86 37.61
CA VAL A 235 -50.04 -36.06 36.58
C VAL A 235 -50.08 -37.55 36.19
N LYS A 236 -51.09 -38.27 36.66
CA LYS A 236 -51.35 -39.67 36.29
C LYS A 236 -51.52 -39.80 34.78
N GLN A 237 -50.61 -40.53 34.12
CA GLN A 237 -50.65 -40.74 32.67
C GLN A 237 -51.86 -41.60 32.27
N THR A 238 -52.90 -40.95 31.75
CA THR A 238 -54.09 -41.60 31.17
C THR A 238 -53.87 -41.76 29.66
N ALA A 239 -54.53 -42.71 29.00
CA ALA A 239 -54.43 -42.86 27.54
C ALA A 239 -54.70 -41.54 26.78
N ALA A 240 -55.69 -40.76 27.25
CA ALA A 240 -55.99 -39.43 26.71
C ALA A 240 -54.89 -38.36 26.96
N SER A 241 -54.06 -38.47 28.01
CA SER A 241 -52.93 -37.57 28.19
C SER A 241 -51.75 -37.95 27.30
N THR A 242 -51.45 -39.26 27.18
CA THR A 242 -50.48 -39.80 26.21
C THR A 242 -50.80 -39.30 24.79
N LEU A 243 -52.03 -39.48 24.31
CA LEU A 243 -52.42 -39.06 22.96
C LEU A 243 -52.38 -37.53 22.76
N ARG A 244 -52.72 -36.73 23.78
CA ARG A 244 -52.58 -35.26 23.74
C ARG A 244 -51.10 -34.81 23.70
N GLU A 245 -50.20 -35.57 24.33
CA GLU A 245 -48.76 -35.32 24.25
C GLU A 245 -48.20 -35.73 22.88
N CYS A 246 -48.60 -36.88 22.31
CA CYS A 246 -48.27 -37.26 20.92
C CYS A 246 -48.70 -36.17 19.94
N ALA A 247 -49.96 -35.73 20.00
CA ALA A 247 -50.48 -34.68 19.14
C ALA A 247 -49.71 -33.35 19.30
N ARG A 248 -49.27 -33.00 20.52
CA ARG A 248 -48.43 -31.82 20.77
C ARG A 248 -47.03 -31.98 20.16
N VAL A 249 -46.41 -33.16 20.27
CA VAL A 249 -45.10 -33.44 19.68
C VAL A 249 -45.16 -33.36 18.15
N ILE A 250 -46.14 -34.02 17.53
CA ILE A 250 -46.36 -33.98 16.07
C ILE A 250 -46.55 -32.52 15.60
N ASN A 251 -47.40 -31.75 16.27
CA ASN A 251 -47.59 -30.32 15.96
C ASN A 251 -46.36 -29.43 16.17
N MET A 252 -45.35 -29.87 16.93
CA MET A 252 -44.08 -29.16 17.09
C MET A 252 -43.06 -29.57 16.04
N GLU A 253 -42.93 -30.87 15.75
CA GLU A 253 -42.06 -31.35 14.67
C GLU A 253 -42.56 -30.90 13.29
N GLU A 254 -43.87 -30.90 13.03
CA GLU A 254 -44.43 -30.30 11.82
C GLU A 254 -44.04 -28.83 11.64
N LYS A 255 -44.01 -28.05 12.73
CA LYS A 255 -43.64 -26.63 12.68
C LYS A 255 -42.15 -26.45 12.42
N GLU A 256 -41.30 -27.28 13.01
CA GLU A 256 -39.86 -27.23 12.74
C GLU A 256 -39.56 -27.77 11.33
N ILE A 257 -40.25 -28.80 10.84
CA ILE A 257 -40.16 -29.27 9.44
C ILE A 257 -40.61 -28.16 8.47
N LYS A 258 -41.73 -27.48 8.74
CA LYS A 258 -42.20 -26.33 7.93
C LYS A 258 -41.18 -25.18 7.94
N ARG A 259 -40.54 -24.92 9.08
CA ARG A 259 -39.45 -23.93 9.21
C ARG A 259 -38.17 -24.34 8.47
N LEU A 260 -37.76 -25.61 8.56
CA LEU A 260 -36.58 -26.14 7.89
C LEU A 260 -36.79 -26.18 6.37
N LYS A 261 -38.00 -26.52 5.90
CA LYS A 261 -38.39 -26.38 4.49
C LYS A 261 -38.30 -24.93 4.02
N ALA A 262 -38.92 -23.99 4.74
CA ALA A 262 -38.81 -22.56 4.42
C ALA A 262 -37.34 -22.06 4.41
N LEU A 263 -36.46 -22.58 5.27
CA LEU A 263 -35.03 -22.27 5.25
C LEU A 263 -34.31 -22.88 4.04
N ALA A 264 -34.62 -24.13 3.66
CA ALA A 264 -34.06 -24.81 2.48
C ALA A 264 -34.56 -24.20 1.16
N GLU A 265 -35.80 -23.71 1.13
CA GLU A 265 -36.42 -22.94 0.04
C GLU A 265 -35.91 -21.49 -0.04
N GLY A 266 -35.03 -21.07 0.89
CA GLY A 266 -34.44 -19.73 0.90
C GLY A 266 -35.36 -18.62 1.42
N GLY A 267 -36.48 -18.96 2.07
CA GLY A 267 -37.54 -18.10 2.59
C GLY A 267 -37.15 -17.20 3.77
N THR A 268 -36.02 -16.50 3.66
CA THR A 268 -35.67 -15.36 4.51
C THR A 268 -36.36 -14.11 3.99
N ASP A 269 -36.92 -13.27 4.89
CA ASP A 269 -37.54 -12.00 4.50
C ASP A 269 -36.55 -11.13 3.69
N PRO A 270 -36.85 -10.77 2.43
CA PRO A 270 -35.95 -9.96 1.61
C PRO A 270 -35.70 -8.57 2.22
N ALA A 271 -36.64 -8.00 2.98
CA ALA A 271 -36.42 -6.73 3.67
C ALA A 271 -35.39 -6.87 4.81
N SER A 272 -35.31 -8.03 5.47
CA SER A 272 -34.25 -8.33 6.45
C SER A 272 -32.87 -8.47 5.80
N ILE A 273 -32.79 -9.08 4.61
CA ILE A 273 -31.55 -9.18 3.82
C ILE A 273 -31.09 -7.79 3.38
N LEU A 274 -31.99 -6.97 2.85
CA LEU A 274 -31.67 -5.60 2.41
C LEU A 274 -31.15 -4.74 3.56
N LYS A 275 -31.79 -4.77 4.74
CA LYS A 275 -31.31 -4.08 5.95
C LYS A 275 -29.90 -4.53 6.34
N PHE A 276 -29.64 -5.84 6.36
CA PHE A 276 -28.29 -6.35 6.64
C PHE A 276 -27.27 -5.90 5.59
N GLN A 277 -27.63 -5.85 4.30
CA GLN A 277 -26.78 -5.29 3.25
C GLN A 277 -26.58 -3.77 3.38
N GLU A 278 -27.51 -3.04 3.98
CA GLU A 278 -27.37 -1.60 4.27
C GLU A 278 -26.45 -1.36 5.45
N GLU A 279 -26.64 -2.06 6.58
CA GLU A 279 -25.75 -2.03 7.74
C GLU A 279 -24.30 -2.37 7.33
N ARG A 280 -24.11 -3.40 6.49
CA ARG A 280 -22.78 -3.78 5.99
C ARG A 280 -22.16 -2.72 5.08
N ARG A 281 -22.95 -2.06 4.22
CA ARG A 281 -22.50 -0.93 3.38
C ARG A 281 -22.21 0.34 4.18
N GLN A 282 -22.89 0.55 5.32
CA GLN A 282 -22.61 1.65 6.23
C GLN A 282 -21.29 1.41 6.97
N GLN A 283 -21.11 0.23 7.59
CA GLN A 283 -19.86 -0.18 8.24
C GLN A 283 -18.63 -0.04 7.33
N GLN A 284 -18.74 -0.47 6.07
CA GLN A 284 -17.66 -0.33 5.09
C GLN A 284 -17.28 1.14 4.82
N LYS A 285 -18.26 2.04 4.70
CA LYS A 285 -18.01 3.47 4.51
C LYS A 285 -17.40 4.13 5.75
N GLU A 286 -17.84 3.74 6.94
CA GLU A 286 -17.27 4.21 8.20
C GLU A 286 -15.81 3.78 8.35
N GLU A 287 -15.50 2.50 8.07
CA GLU A 287 -14.14 1.99 7.99
C GLU A 287 -13.28 2.75 6.95
N GLU A 288 -13.80 3.04 5.76
CA GLU A 288 -13.09 3.82 4.74
C GLU A 288 -12.80 5.26 5.20
N LEU A 289 -13.78 5.93 5.83
CA LEU A 289 -13.61 7.27 6.38
C LEU A 289 -12.58 7.32 7.52
N LEU A 290 -12.54 6.31 8.40
CA LEU A 290 -11.50 6.18 9.43
C LEU A 290 -10.11 6.01 8.80
N LYS A 291 -9.97 5.09 7.83
CA LYS A 291 -8.71 4.84 7.10
C LYS A 291 -8.23 6.08 6.31
N ILE A 292 -9.14 6.94 5.86
CA ILE A 292 -8.81 8.24 5.24
C ILE A 292 -8.30 9.24 6.29
N GLN A 293 -8.94 9.33 7.46
CA GLN A 293 -8.48 10.19 8.56
C GLN A 293 -7.11 9.78 9.10
N GLU A 294 -6.87 8.48 9.27
CA GLU A 294 -5.58 7.90 9.69
C GLU A 294 -4.47 8.26 8.70
N LYS A 295 -4.68 8.03 7.41
CA LYS A 295 -3.73 8.40 6.35
C LYS A 295 -3.44 9.90 6.31
N HIS A 296 -4.46 10.74 6.51
CA HIS A 296 -4.29 12.19 6.58
C HIS A 296 -3.47 12.63 7.81
N LEU A 297 -3.71 12.06 8.99
CA LEU A 297 -2.93 12.34 10.20
C LEU A 297 -1.48 11.84 10.07
N LEU A 298 -1.25 10.67 9.48
CA LEU A 298 0.08 10.13 9.18
C LEU A 298 0.85 11.01 8.17
N ALA A 299 0.17 11.54 7.14
CA ALA A 299 0.78 12.48 6.20
C ALA A 299 1.17 13.81 6.87
N LEU A 300 0.33 14.34 7.77
CA LEU A 300 0.66 15.52 8.57
C LEU A 300 1.84 15.25 9.53
N LEU A 301 1.87 14.10 10.22
CA LEU A 301 3.00 13.68 11.05
C LEU A 301 4.29 13.58 10.25
N SER A 302 4.26 12.97 9.07
CA SER A 302 5.41 12.89 8.15
C SER A 302 5.93 14.28 7.79
N ARG A 303 5.04 15.24 7.51
CA ARG A 303 5.40 16.63 7.20
C ARG A 303 6.08 17.35 8.38
N GLU A 304 5.53 17.25 9.59
CA GLU A 304 6.14 17.88 10.76
C GLU A 304 7.50 17.25 11.11
N ASN A 305 7.61 15.92 11.05
CA ASN A 305 8.87 15.19 11.25
C ASN A 305 9.94 15.63 10.22
N ALA A 306 9.58 15.77 8.94
CA ALA A 306 10.49 16.25 7.90
C ALA A 306 10.95 17.70 8.14
N PHE A 307 10.10 18.56 8.69
CA PHE A 307 10.47 19.92 9.07
C PHE A 307 11.46 19.93 10.25
N ILE A 308 11.22 19.11 11.28
CA ILE A 308 12.12 18.99 12.45
C ILE A 308 13.48 18.41 12.04
N ALA A 309 13.50 17.43 11.13
CA ALA A 309 14.74 16.90 10.56
C ALA A 309 15.51 17.97 9.78
N LYS A 310 14.81 18.81 9.00
CA LYS A 310 15.41 19.96 8.30
C LYS A 310 15.96 21.02 9.27
N GLN A 311 15.30 21.27 10.40
CA GLN A 311 15.80 22.18 11.44
C GLN A 311 17.08 21.64 12.09
N SER A 312 17.16 20.34 12.42
CA SER A 312 18.41 19.70 12.88
C SER A 312 19.50 19.88 11.84
N LEU A 313 19.20 19.46 10.60
CA LEU A 313 19.90 19.76 9.34
C LEU A 313 20.70 21.08 9.36
N LEU A 314 19.95 22.17 9.53
CA LEU A 314 20.48 23.53 9.47
C LEU A 314 21.27 23.92 10.72
N ASN A 315 20.94 23.39 11.90
CA ASN A 315 21.67 23.66 13.14
C ASN A 315 23.00 22.89 13.19
N ASP A 316 23.03 21.65 12.72
CA ASP A 316 24.25 20.84 12.58
C ASP A 316 25.24 21.52 11.61
N VAL A 317 24.73 22.06 10.49
CA VAL A 317 25.52 22.85 9.53
C VAL A 317 26.00 24.18 10.11
N LYS A 318 25.22 24.88 10.95
CA LYS A 318 25.69 26.10 11.68
C LYS A 318 26.84 25.75 12.62
N ALA A 319 26.66 24.75 13.47
CA ALA A 319 27.66 24.33 14.47
C ALA A 319 28.98 23.90 13.80
N HIS A 320 28.90 23.15 12.71
CA HIS A 320 30.08 22.79 11.92
C HIS A 320 30.74 24.02 11.27
N ALA A 321 29.96 24.95 10.71
CA ALA A 321 30.51 26.21 10.16
C ALA A 321 31.15 27.11 11.24
N GLU A 322 30.71 27.04 12.50
CA GLU A 322 31.33 27.69 13.63
C GLU A 322 32.63 27.01 14.08
N SER A 323 32.70 25.67 14.04
CA SER A 323 33.96 24.93 14.23
C SER A 323 35.01 25.33 13.19
N VAL A 324 34.65 25.26 11.91
CA VAL A 324 35.54 25.64 10.79
C VAL A 324 35.97 27.11 10.85
N ARG A 325 35.15 28.01 11.43
CA ARG A 325 35.55 29.40 11.70
C ARG A 325 36.62 29.49 12.79
N LYS A 326 36.48 28.75 13.90
CA LYS A 326 37.47 28.70 14.99
C LYS A 326 38.78 28.07 14.51
N GLU A 327 38.71 26.93 13.83
CA GLU A 327 39.86 26.26 13.21
C GLU A 327 40.62 27.21 12.25
N LYS A 328 39.88 27.99 11.44
CA LYS A 328 40.45 29.00 10.55
C LYS A 328 41.11 30.17 11.30
N GLN A 329 40.55 30.61 12.43
CA GLN A 329 41.15 31.64 13.28
C GLN A 329 42.48 31.12 13.87
N GLU A 330 42.46 29.93 14.50
CA GLU A 330 43.68 29.31 15.03
C GLU A 330 44.77 29.13 13.97
N LEU A 331 44.41 28.79 12.72
CA LEU A 331 45.37 28.66 11.63
C LEU A 331 45.98 30.01 11.22
N TYR A 332 45.23 31.10 11.28
CA TYR A 332 45.81 32.44 11.09
C TYR A 332 46.73 32.82 12.26
N ASP A 333 46.34 32.57 13.51
CA ASP A 333 47.18 32.86 14.68
C ASP A 333 48.51 32.09 14.65
N LYS A 334 48.48 30.83 14.17
CA LYS A 334 49.66 29.99 13.96
C LYS A 334 50.54 30.53 12.83
N LEU A 335 49.93 31.00 11.74
CA LEU A 335 50.63 31.58 10.58
C LEU A 335 51.24 32.95 10.91
N GLU A 336 50.55 33.78 11.70
CA GLU A 336 51.03 35.05 12.25
C GLU A 336 52.32 34.84 13.07
N LYS A 337 52.26 33.96 14.08
CA LYS A 337 53.41 33.61 14.92
C LYS A 337 54.57 33.01 14.13
N TRP A 338 54.27 32.23 13.08
CA TRP A 338 55.30 31.73 12.16
C TRP A 338 55.96 32.87 11.36
N ARG A 339 55.20 33.82 10.81
CA ARG A 339 55.74 35.02 10.14
C ARG A 339 56.60 35.85 11.09
N GLU A 340 56.18 36.06 12.33
CA GLU A 340 56.98 36.79 13.32
C GLU A 340 58.30 36.09 13.63
N ASN A 341 58.26 34.76 13.87
CA ASN A 341 59.46 33.96 14.11
C ASN A 341 60.42 34.05 12.91
N HIS A 342 59.91 33.84 11.69
CA HIS A 342 60.72 33.88 10.48
C HIS A 342 61.27 35.28 10.17
N ASN A 343 60.51 36.34 10.45
CA ASN A 343 61.01 37.72 10.35
C ASN A 343 62.12 37.99 11.37
N ARG A 344 62.04 37.42 12.59
CA ARG A 344 63.12 37.50 13.60
C ARG A 344 64.38 36.75 13.14
N GLU A 345 64.24 35.52 12.63
CA GLU A 345 65.34 34.74 12.02
C GLU A 345 66.01 35.51 10.86
N MET A 346 65.22 36.10 9.97
CA MET A 346 65.72 36.90 8.84
C MET A 346 66.43 38.18 9.31
N MET A 347 65.91 38.87 10.33
CA MET A 347 66.58 40.03 10.92
C MET A 347 67.93 39.66 11.52
N GLU A 348 68.02 38.55 12.26
CA GLU A 348 69.31 38.04 12.77
C GLU A 348 70.31 37.75 11.65
N ILE A 349 69.87 37.12 10.56
CA ILE A 349 70.73 36.82 9.41
C ILE A 349 71.19 38.12 8.74
N VAL A 350 70.31 39.11 8.57
CA VAL A 350 70.68 40.43 8.01
C VAL A 350 71.65 41.19 8.91
N VAL A 351 71.53 41.10 10.24
CA VAL A 351 72.50 41.66 11.19
C VAL A 351 73.86 40.97 11.02
N LYS A 352 73.91 39.64 11.04
CA LYS A 352 75.16 38.86 10.84
C LYS A 352 75.83 39.17 9.49
N CYS A 353 75.04 39.36 8.42
CA CYS A 353 75.57 39.80 7.12
C CYS A 353 76.15 41.23 7.18
N ARG A 354 75.52 42.16 7.90
CA ARG A 354 76.05 43.53 8.08
C ARG A 354 77.34 43.55 8.90
N GLU A 355 77.44 42.73 9.94
CA GLU A 355 78.66 42.57 10.73
C GLU A 355 79.82 42.06 9.86
N VAL A 356 79.56 41.06 9.00
CA VAL A 356 80.55 40.56 8.02
C VAL A 356 80.91 41.62 6.96
N GLU A 357 79.95 42.40 6.46
CA GLU A 357 80.23 43.53 5.58
C GLU A 357 81.08 44.62 6.26
N GLN A 358 80.80 44.94 7.52
CA GLN A 358 81.56 45.94 8.29
C GLN A 358 83.00 45.45 8.53
N ALA A 359 83.18 44.24 9.06
CA ALA A 359 84.50 43.63 9.23
C ALA A 359 85.28 43.52 7.91
N SER A 360 84.60 43.23 6.79
CA SER A 360 85.21 43.19 5.46
C SER A 360 85.67 44.58 4.98
N ARG A 361 84.86 45.63 5.21
CA ARG A 361 85.22 47.02 4.90
C ARG A 361 86.35 47.53 5.80
N GLU A 362 86.34 47.18 7.09
CA GLU A 362 87.40 47.51 8.05
C GLU A 362 88.72 46.83 7.68
N ALA A 363 88.71 45.54 7.37
CA ALA A 363 89.88 44.82 6.88
C ALA A 363 90.38 45.37 5.53
N PHE A 364 89.48 45.76 4.62
CA PHE A 364 89.85 46.41 3.36
C PHE A 364 90.48 47.78 3.59
N ASN A 365 89.93 48.60 4.48
CA ASN A 365 90.49 49.91 4.83
C ASN A 365 91.86 49.76 5.50
N ALA A 366 92.00 48.86 6.47
CA ALA A 366 93.29 48.54 7.11
C ALA A 366 94.33 48.07 6.07
N MET A 367 93.94 47.20 5.13
CA MET A 367 94.81 46.79 4.02
C MET A 367 95.15 47.97 3.07
N VAL A 368 94.23 48.92 2.83
CA VAL A 368 94.50 50.13 2.04
C VAL A 368 95.45 51.07 2.79
N ASP A 369 95.30 51.23 4.10
CA ASP A 369 96.15 52.09 4.91
C ASP A 369 97.53 51.48 5.17
N GLU A 370 97.64 50.15 5.36
CA GLU A 370 98.91 49.43 5.26
C GLU A 370 99.56 49.64 3.88
N LYS A 371 98.79 49.56 2.80
CA LYS A 371 99.32 49.80 1.43
C LYS A 371 99.71 51.26 1.22
N ARG A 372 99.09 52.22 1.91
CA ARG A 372 99.49 53.64 1.91
C ARG A 372 100.74 53.86 2.74
N GLN A 373 100.86 53.23 3.91
CA GLN A 373 102.09 53.25 4.73
C GLN A 373 103.24 52.63 3.95
N LYS A 374 103.10 51.41 3.45
CA LYS A 374 104.10 50.73 2.61
C LYS A 374 104.38 51.48 1.32
N ALA A 375 103.40 52.15 0.71
CA ALA A 375 103.66 53.01 -0.45
C ALA A 375 104.32 54.35 -0.06
N ALA A 376 104.14 54.87 1.15
CA ALA A 376 104.83 56.03 1.67
C ALA A 376 106.28 55.68 2.04
N GLU A 377 106.49 54.60 2.79
CA GLU A 377 107.79 53.97 3.05
C GLU A 377 108.54 53.72 1.73
N VAL A 378 107.95 52.97 0.79
CA VAL A 378 108.55 52.73 -0.54
C VAL A 378 108.65 54.02 -1.36
N THR A 379 107.88 55.09 -1.10
CA THR A 379 108.09 56.40 -1.74
C THR A 379 109.22 57.19 -1.10
N GLU A 380 109.46 57.06 0.21
CA GLU A 380 110.60 57.66 0.91
C GLU A 380 111.88 56.89 0.61
N GLU A 381 111.88 55.56 0.67
CA GLU A 381 112.92 54.70 0.12
C GLU A 381 113.13 55.00 -1.36
N SER A 382 112.08 55.08 -2.19
CA SER A 382 112.22 55.48 -3.60
C SER A 382 112.62 56.94 -3.76
N ARG A 383 112.52 57.81 -2.75
CA ARG A 383 113.01 59.20 -2.80
C ARG A 383 114.45 59.30 -2.32
N GLN A 384 114.88 58.43 -1.42
CA GLN A 384 116.28 58.23 -1.04
C GLN A 384 117.03 57.52 -2.18
N LEU A 385 116.49 56.41 -2.67
CA LEU A 385 116.94 55.69 -3.87
C LEU A 385 116.79 56.53 -5.13
N LYS A 386 115.80 57.42 -5.30
CA LYS A 386 115.84 58.43 -6.38
C LYS A 386 116.78 59.58 -6.06
N ALA A 387 117.09 59.96 -4.83
CA ALA A 387 118.16 60.94 -4.59
C ALA A 387 119.54 60.32 -4.89
N GLN A 388 119.72 59.02 -4.66
CA GLN A 388 120.88 58.24 -5.09
C GLN A 388 120.87 58.00 -6.60
N LEU A 389 119.75 57.53 -7.17
CA LEU A 389 119.57 57.28 -8.59
C LEU A 389 119.42 58.57 -9.40
N VAL A 390 119.20 59.74 -8.81
CA VAL A 390 119.18 61.05 -9.50
C VAL A 390 120.53 61.74 -9.44
N LYS A 391 121.30 61.50 -8.38
CA LYS A 391 122.76 61.62 -8.49
C LYS A 391 123.32 60.69 -9.59
N GLN A 392 122.81 59.45 -9.75
CA GLN A 392 123.21 58.51 -10.82
C GLN A 392 122.45 58.66 -12.16
N ARG A 393 121.37 59.45 -12.25
CA ARG A 393 120.50 59.68 -13.44
C ARG A 393 119.51 60.81 -13.13
N GLU A 394 119.53 62.02 -13.60
CA GLU A 394 118.23 62.76 -13.54
C GLU A 394 117.03 61.97 -14.50
N GLU A 395 115.56 61.42 -14.22
CA GLU A 395 113.96 60.79 -14.89
C GLU A 395 112.43 59.81 -14.31
N GLU A 396 110.93 59.54 -14.73
CA GLU A 396 109.48 58.49 -14.37
C GLU A 396 107.66 58.21 -14.89
N THR A 397 106.49 57.17 -14.70
CA THR A 397 104.68 56.95 -14.89
C THR A 397 103.34 55.60 -14.88
N GLY A 398 101.77 55.48 -14.77
CA GLY A 398 100.37 54.38 -15.12
C GLY A 398 98.64 53.86 -14.51
N ARG A 399 97.32 53.16 -15.04
CA ARG A 399 95.77 52.32 -14.50
C ARG A 399 94.03 51.86 -15.14
N LYS A 400 92.77 50.99 -14.71
CA LYS A 400 91.05 50.54 -15.19
C LYS A 400 89.53 49.55 -14.60
N ILE A 401 88.12 49.07 -15.12
CA ILE A 401 86.46 48.46 -14.61
C ILE A 401 85.05 47.26 -15.07
N LYS A 402 83.49 47.05 -14.83
CA LYS A 402 82.12 45.83 -14.86
C LYS A 402 80.22 45.70 -15.05
N LEU A 403 79.04 44.67 -14.78
CA LEU A 403 77.25 44.39 -15.06
C LEU A 403 75.85 43.14 -14.67
N ILE A 404 74.33 42.87 -15.05
CA ILE A 404 72.87 41.90 -14.56
C ILE A 404 71.14 41.36 -15.20
N GLN A 405 69.89 40.49 -14.75
CA GLN A 405 68.27 39.85 -15.30
C GLN A 405 66.68 39.02 -14.62
N GLU A 406 65.28 38.50 -15.14
CA GLU A 406 63.82 37.48 -14.69
C GLU A 406 61.95 37.28 -14.98
N ILE A 407 60.82 36.17 -14.87
CA ILE A 407 59.02 35.93 -15.04
C ILE A 407 57.68 34.57 -14.91
N LYS A 408 56.10 34.41 -14.82
CA LYS A 408 54.73 33.19 -15.04
C LYS A 408 52.91 32.84 -14.53
N THR A 409 51.64 32.04 -15.01
CA THR A 409 50.01 31.37 -14.44
C THR A 409 48.36 30.72 -15.11
N LEU A 410 47.09 29.87 -14.64
CA LEU A 410 45.39 29.36 -15.15
C LEU A 410 43.96 28.20 -14.63
N GLN A 411 42.40 28.01 -14.82
CA GLN A 411 41.03 26.79 -14.69
C GLN A 411 39.12 26.63 -14.71
N SER A 412 38.01 25.50 -14.71
CA SER A 412 36.20 25.17 -14.66
C SER A 412 34.86 23.76 -14.78
N LEU A 413 33.47 23.30 -14.18
CA LEU A 413 32.36 21.91 -14.19
C LEU A 413 30.72 21.43 -13.64
N ARG A 414 30.11 20.11 -13.43
CA ARG A 414 29.15 19.34 -12.34
C ARG A 414 28.71 17.75 -12.48
N ALA A 415 28.31 16.93 -11.41
CA ALA A 415 28.12 15.39 -11.41
C ALA A 415 27.23 14.62 -10.30
N LEU A 416 26.94 13.28 -10.48
CA LEU A 416 26.83 12.02 -9.60
C LEU A 416 26.26 11.98 -8.12
N PRO A 417 26.05 10.82 -7.37
CA PRO A 417 25.60 9.40 -7.62
C PRO A 417 24.67 8.73 -6.51
N SER A 418 24.49 7.37 -6.51
CA SER A 418 24.37 6.39 -5.34
C SER A 418 22.99 6.17 -4.59
N ILE A 419 22.66 5.10 -3.78
CA ILE A 419 23.23 3.74 -3.43
C ILE A 419 22.23 2.79 -2.62
N LYS A 420 22.34 1.42 -2.72
CA LYS A 420 21.95 0.26 -1.81
C LYS A 420 20.50 0.08 -1.20
N ASP A 421 19.95 -1.05 -0.66
CA ASP A 421 20.11 -2.56 -0.70
C ASP A 421 18.89 -3.32 -0.01
N PHE A 422 18.56 -4.61 -0.36
CA PHE A 422 17.63 -5.65 0.29
C PHE A 422 16.06 -5.50 0.24
N ASP A 423 15.12 -6.50 0.30
CA ASP A 423 14.99 -8.00 0.50
C ASP A 423 14.77 -8.58 1.95
N PRO A 424 14.18 -9.81 2.28
CA PRO A 424 13.40 -10.90 1.59
C PRO A 424 12.20 -11.64 2.39
N THR A 425 11.70 -12.83 1.90
CA THR A 425 11.02 -14.04 2.55
C THR A 425 9.48 -14.18 3.00
N GLU A 426 8.77 -15.26 2.50
CA GLU A 426 7.64 -16.16 3.04
C GLU A 426 6.05 -15.90 2.95
N SER A 427 5.13 -16.93 3.04
CA SER A 427 3.58 -16.96 2.90
C SER A 427 2.83 -18.32 3.32
N SER A 428 1.52 -18.77 3.23
CA SER A 428 0.10 -18.45 2.73
C SER A 428 -1.07 -19.43 3.30
N GLY A 429 -2.37 -19.56 2.80
CA GLY A 429 -3.43 -20.56 3.33
C GLY A 429 -4.98 -20.64 2.88
N LEU A 430 -5.78 -21.69 3.34
CA LEU A 430 -7.25 -22.04 3.02
C LEU A 430 -8.05 -23.11 3.96
N GLY A 431 -9.35 -23.53 3.74
CA GLY A 431 -10.16 -24.62 4.51
C GLY A 431 -11.72 -24.94 4.21
N LEU A 432 -12.38 -26.03 4.77
CA LEU A 432 -13.82 -26.62 4.56
C LEU A 432 -14.44 -27.45 5.80
N LEU A 433 -15.57 -28.24 5.97
CA LEU A 433 -16.85 -28.80 5.29
C LEU A 433 -17.92 -29.47 6.32
N CYS A 434 -19.14 -30.03 5.95
CA CYS A 434 -20.31 -30.67 6.77
C CYS A 434 -21.40 -31.48 5.91
N GLU A 435 -22.57 -32.17 6.24
CA GLU A 435 -23.31 -32.91 7.37
C GLU A 435 -24.75 -33.53 6.93
N MET A 436 -25.44 -34.60 7.51
CA MET A 436 -26.84 -35.16 7.14
C MET A 436 -27.57 -36.31 8.03
N SER A 437 -28.91 -36.68 7.88
CA SER A 437 -29.69 -37.86 8.53
C SER A 437 -31.20 -38.21 8.05
N LEU A 438 -31.91 -39.35 8.46
CA LEU A 438 -33.32 -39.85 8.05
C LEU A 438 -34.06 -41.05 8.84
N ALA A 439 -35.39 -41.39 8.69
CA ALA A 439 -36.12 -42.71 9.06
C ALA A 439 -37.73 -42.76 9.28
N GLU A 440 -38.48 -43.94 9.32
CA GLU A 440 -40.01 -44.14 9.44
C GLU A 440 -40.61 -45.58 9.89
N LEU A 441 -41.97 -45.91 9.87
CA LEU A 441 -42.72 -47.11 10.50
C LEU A 441 -44.07 -47.70 9.83
N LYS A 442 -45.03 -48.47 10.50
CA LYS A 442 -46.26 -49.23 9.91
C LYS A 442 -47.20 -50.22 10.78
N GLU A 443 -48.29 -50.83 10.17
CA GLU A 443 -49.18 -52.08 10.43
C GLU A 443 -50.60 -52.17 11.19
N ARG A 444 -51.40 -53.30 11.06
CA ARG A 444 -52.86 -53.53 11.53
C ARG A 444 -53.38 -55.02 11.77
N LEU A 445 -54.72 -55.36 11.70
CA LEU A 445 -55.39 -56.73 11.88
C LEU A 445 -56.90 -56.79 12.43
N PHE A 446 -57.64 -57.96 12.40
CA PHE A 446 -59.13 -58.16 12.68
C PHE A 446 -59.64 -59.66 12.85
N TRP A 447 -60.89 -59.98 13.35
CA TRP A 447 -61.69 -61.28 13.16
C TRP A 447 -63.21 -61.24 13.62
N THR A 448 -64.10 -62.26 13.38
CA THR A 448 -65.57 -61.97 13.11
C THR A 448 -66.85 -62.93 13.27
N LYS A 449 -66.95 -64.23 13.71
CA LYS A 449 -68.14 -65.14 13.35
C LYS A 449 -69.40 -65.54 14.24
N MET A 450 -69.50 -66.70 14.97
CA MET A 450 -70.84 -67.36 15.24
C MET A 450 -71.30 -68.07 16.58
N LYS A 451 -70.62 -69.05 17.25
CA LYS A 451 -71.23 -69.88 18.30
C LYS A 451 -71.51 -68.96 19.50
N LEU A 452 -72.58 -69.04 20.30
CA LEU A 452 -72.70 -68.01 21.35
C LEU A 452 -71.68 -68.17 22.48
N ASP A 453 -71.03 -69.33 22.61
CA ASP A 453 -69.86 -69.51 23.47
C ASP A 453 -68.55 -69.66 22.72
N GLU A 454 -68.42 -70.36 21.59
CA GLU A 454 -67.15 -70.30 20.82
C GLU A 454 -66.99 -68.93 20.16
N GLU A 455 -68.06 -68.19 19.83
CA GLU A 455 -68.05 -66.78 19.41
C GLU A 455 -68.48 -65.75 20.45
N THR A 456 -68.94 -66.08 21.67
CA THR A 456 -68.53 -65.19 22.76
C THR A 456 -67.10 -65.45 23.18
N LYS A 457 -66.46 -66.60 22.95
CA LYS A 457 -65.00 -66.76 23.08
C LYS A 457 -64.26 -66.09 21.93
N GLU A 458 -64.81 -66.02 20.71
CA GLU A 458 -64.24 -65.26 19.59
C GLU A 458 -64.57 -63.77 19.72
N ARG A 459 -65.79 -63.33 20.07
CA ARG A 459 -66.03 -61.91 20.43
C ARG A 459 -65.25 -61.52 21.67
N LYS A 460 -65.22 -62.31 22.75
CA LYS A 460 -64.39 -62.01 23.95
C LYS A 460 -62.91 -62.06 23.62
N SER A 461 -62.41 -62.94 22.74
CA SER A 461 -60.99 -62.95 22.35
C SER A 461 -60.64 -61.95 21.25
N VAL A 462 -61.55 -61.52 20.40
CA VAL A 462 -61.40 -60.36 19.51
C VAL A 462 -61.42 -59.09 20.34
N ILE A 463 -62.38 -58.91 21.25
CA ILE A 463 -62.40 -57.82 22.24
C ILE A 463 -61.18 -57.88 23.16
N TYR A 464 -60.67 -59.06 23.53
CA TYR A 464 -59.43 -59.20 24.30
C TYR A 464 -58.23 -58.78 23.45
N ARG A 465 -58.02 -59.40 22.27
CA ARG A 465 -56.98 -59.04 21.29
C ARG A 465 -57.06 -57.56 20.90
N GLU A 466 -58.24 -56.95 20.85
CA GLU A 466 -58.44 -55.55 20.51
C GLU A 466 -58.18 -54.63 21.69
N ARG A 467 -58.64 -54.96 22.90
CA ARG A 467 -58.22 -54.27 24.14
C ARG A 467 -56.72 -54.42 24.40
N GLU A 468 -56.13 -55.54 24.01
CA GLU A 468 -54.70 -55.85 24.09
C GLU A 468 -53.92 -55.07 23.04
N ARG A 469 -54.34 -55.07 21.76
CA ARG A 469 -53.82 -54.17 20.72
C ARG A 469 -53.91 -52.71 21.14
N GLN A 470 -55.03 -52.26 21.72
CA GLN A 470 -55.20 -50.90 22.22
C GLN A 470 -54.28 -50.60 23.41
N LYS A 471 -54.12 -51.53 24.37
CA LYS A 471 -53.15 -51.40 25.46
C LYS A 471 -51.72 -51.34 24.93
N ASN A 472 -51.36 -52.21 24.01
CA ASN A 472 -50.03 -52.30 23.42
C ASN A 472 -49.70 -51.03 22.63
N LEU A 473 -50.61 -50.56 21.76
CA LEU A 473 -50.50 -49.28 21.06
C LEU A 473 -50.33 -48.09 22.02
N ILE A 474 -51.06 -48.05 23.14
CA ILE A 474 -50.90 -47.01 24.18
C ILE A 474 -49.56 -47.15 24.92
N ASN A 475 -49.05 -48.36 25.11
CA ASN A 475 -47.74 -48.60 25.74
C ASN A 475 -46.57 -48.31 24.78
N GLU A 476 -46.72 -48.60 23.49
CA GLU A 476 -45.75 -48.30 22.42
C GLU A 476 -45.67 -46.80 22.18
N THR A 477 -46.80 -46.11 22.08
CA THR A 477 -46.82 -44.64 21.99
C THR A 477 -46.29 -43.94 23.25
N ARG A 478 -46.37 -44.58 24.43
CA ARG A 478 -45.66 -44.12 25.65
C ARG A 478 -44.15 -44.27 25.53
N LYS A 479 -43.66 -45.46 25.17
CA LYS A 479 -42.22 -45.71 24.97
C LYS A 479 -41.63 -44.73 23.95
N ALA A 480 -42.25 -44.58 22.79
CA ALA A 480 -41.83 -43.64 21.76
C ALA A 480 -41.82 -42.17 22.26
N LEU A 481 -42.80 -41.76 23.10
CA LEU A 481 -42.78 -40.44 23.73
C LEU A 481 -41.64 -40.29 24.75
N GLU A 482 -41.31 -41.33 25.51
CA GLU A 482 -40.25 -41.31 26.52
C GLU A 482 -38.85 -41.31 25.86
N GLU A 483 -38.66 -42.12 24.82
CA GLU A 483 -37.47 -42.13 23.95
C GLU A 483 -37.25 -40.78 23.25
N TYR A 484 -38.31 -40.19 22.69
CA TYR A 484 -38.29 -38.85 22.11
C TYR A 484 -37.94 -37.78 23.16
N LYS A 485 -38.53 -37.84 24.36
CA LYS A 485 -38.22 -36.91 25.47
C LYS A 485 -36.76 -37.03 25.89
N ALA A 486 -36.24 -38.25 26.05
CA ALA A 486 -34.84 -38.51 26.39
C ALA A 486 -33.90 -37.95 25.32
N SER A 487 -34.15 -38.28 24.04
CA SER A 487 -33.38 -37.78 22.89
C SER A 487 -33.37 -36.24 22.84
N LYS A 488 -34.52 -35.61 23.05
CA LYS A 488 -34.66 -34.14 23.05
C LYS A 488 -34.04 -33.47 24.28
N LEU A 489 -33.82 -34.19 25.38
CA LEU A 489 -33.02 -33.74 26.51
C LEU A 489 -31.52 -33.87 26.22
N VAL A 490 -31.06 -34.99 25.64
CA VAL A 490 -29.66 -35.17 25.22
C VAL A 490 -29.24 -34.08 24.23
N VAL A 491 -30.03 -33.80 23.19
CA VAL A 491 -29.74 -32.73 22.22
C VAL A 491 -29.65 -31.35 22.89
N LYS A 492 -30.51 -31.05 23.88
CA LYS A 492 -30.43 -29.79 24.65
C LYS A 492 -29.16 -29.71 25.49
N LEU A 493 -28.79 -30.79 26.18
CA LEU A 493 -27.57 -30.85 26.99
C LEU A 493 -26.31 -30.73 26.12
N LEU A 494 -26.28 -31.37 24.96
CA LEU A 494 -25.21 -31.21 23.96
C LEU A 494 -25.13 -29.77 23.42
N HIS A 495 -26.27 -29.12 23.16
CA HIS A 495 -26.29 -27.71 22.75
C HIS A 495 -25.73 -26.78 23.84
N ILE A 496 -26.12 -26.99 25.11
CA ILE A 496 -25.60 -26.23 26.26
C ILE A 496 -24.10 -26.48 26.44
N ALA A 497 -23.65 -27.74 26.37
CA ALA A 497 -22.24 -28.09 26.47
C ALA A 497 -21.41 -27.45 25.34
N ASN A 498 -21.91 -27.46 24.10
CA ASN A 498 -21.27 -26.81 22.96
C ASN A 498 -21.26 -25.28 23.09
N TYR A 499 -22.31 -24.66 23.63
CA TYR A 499 -22.33 -23.23 23.93
C TYR A 499 -21.26 -22.87 24.98
N LEU A 500 -21.18 -23.62 26.08
CA LEU A 500 -20.18 -23.42 27.13
C LEU A 500 -18.75 -23.63 26.59
N ARG A 501 -18.51 -24.69 25.83
CA ARG A 501 -17.21 -24.95 25.17
C ARG A 501 -16.80 -23.81 24.24
N ARG A 502 -17.76 -23.23 23.52
CA ARG A 502 -17.59 -22.08 22.62
C ARG A 502 -17.53 -20.71 23.33
N ALA A 503 -17.79 -20.66 24.64
CA ALA A 503 -17.53 -19.52 25.50
C ALA A 503 -16.16 -19.62 26.21
N VAL A 504 -15.68 -20.84 26.49
CA VAL A 504 -14.33 -21.09 27.07
C VAL A 504 -13.21 -20.79 26.08
N PHE A 505 -13.40 -21.09 24.79
CA PHE A 505 -12.56 -20.50 23.74
C PHE A 505 -13.02 -19.07 23.48
N PRO A 506 -12.17 -18.03 23.64
CA PRO A 506 -12.53 -16.68 23.28
C PRO A 506 -12.61 -16.56 21.76
N ALA A 507 -13.82 -16.75 21.23
CA ALA A 507 -14.11 -16.50 19.82
C ALA A 507 -13.70 -15.06 19.49
N LYS A 508 -12.71 -14.89 18.59
CA LYS A 508 -12.24 -13.57 18.11
C LYS A 508 -13.46 -12.70 17.85
N SER A 509 -13.60 -11.66 18.64
CA SER A 509 -14.90 -11.08 18.88
C SER A 509 -15.48 -10.52 17.59
N ARG A 510 -16.73 -10.91 17.28
CA ARG A 510 -17.62 -10.03 16.52
C ARG A 510 -17.89 -8.82 17.41
N GLN A 511 -16.91 -7.92 17.50
CA GLN A 511 -17.12 -6.59 18.02
C GLN A 511 -18.29 -6.02 17.22
N ARG A 512 -19.38 -5.71 17.91
CA ARG A 512 -20.25 -4.64 17.42
C ARG A 512 -19.33 -3.44 17.30
N LEU A 513 -19.13 -2.96 16.07
CA LEU A 513 -18.44 -1.71 15.82
C LEU A 513 -19.24 -0.64 16.58
N GLN A 514 -18.70 -0.23 17.72
CA GLN A 514 -19.21 0.90 18.48
C GLN A 514 -18.96 2.14 17.61
N PRO A 515 -19.95 3.02 17.38
CA PRO A 515 -19.78 4.23 16.58
C PRO A 515 -19.01 5.28 17.39
N VAL A 516 -17.72 5.03 17.59
CA VAL A 516 -16.84 5.73 18.53
C VAL A 516 -15.47 5.94 17.87
N SER A 517 -14.87 7.12 18.09
CA SER A 517 -13.53 7.49 17.61
C SER A 517 -12.52 6.37 17.88
N SER A 518 -11.76 5.94 16.86
CA SER A 518 -10.74 4.92 17.08
C SER A 518 -9.65 5.51 18.00
N PRO A 519 -9.24 4.80 19.07
CA PRO A 519 -8.21 5.32 19.98
C PRO A 519 -6.87 5.54 19.26
N GLU A 520 -6.68 4.90 18.12
CA GLU A 520 -5.56 5.07 17.20
C GLU A 520 -5.57 6.45 16.52
N ILE A 521 -6.73 6.93 16.03
CA ILE A 521 -6.87 8.30 15.49
C ILE A 521 -6.57 9.34 16.56
N ASP A 522 -7.08 9.18 17.77
CA ASP A 522 -6.82 10.15 18.85
C ASP A 522 -5.38 10.09 19.39
N ALA A 523 -4.73 8.92 19.35
CA ALA A 523 -3.29 8.80 19.58
C ALA A 523 -2.46 9.47 18.46
N LEU A 524 -2.88 9.38 17.19
CA LEU A 524 -2.25 10.08 16.08
C LEU A 524 -2.43 11.60 16.16
N ARG A 525 -3.60 12.09 16.64
CA ARG A 525 -3.84 13.51 16.92
C ARG A 525 -2.89 14.05 18.00
N LYS A 526 -2.78 13.36 19.14
CA LYS A 526 -1.84 13.73 20.22
C LYS A 526 -0.38 13.78 19.74
N LYS A 527 0.08 12.73 19.04
CA LYS A 527 1.43 12.72 18.42
C LYS A 527 1.65 13.89 17.46
N LEU A 528 0.62 14.30 16.70
CA LEU A 528 0.73 15.44 15.78
C LEU A 528 0.82 16.77 16.53
N GLU A 529 0.17 16.90 17.69
CA GLU A 529 0.27 18.06 18.58
C GLU A 529 1.66 18.11 19.28
N GLU A 530 2.16 16.98 19.76
CA GLU A 530 3.52 16.83 20.29
C GLU A 530 4.59 17.26 19.27
N GLN A 531 4.51 16.81 18.01
CA GLN A 531 5.46 17.22 16.97
C GLN A 531 5.33 18.71 16.61
N LYS A 532 4.11 19.29 16.60
CA LYS A 532 3.93 20.74 16.42
C LYS A 532 4.52 21.55 17.57
N ALA A 533 4.45 21.05 18.81
CA ALA A 533 5.08 21.67 19.97
C ALA A 533 6.62 21.62 19.86
N LEU A 534 7.20 20.46 19.53
CA LEU A 534 8.63 20.28 19.29
C LEU A 534 9.16 21.19 18.16
N ARG A 535 8.40 21.33 17.06
CA ARG A 535 8.73 22.26 15.97
C ARG A 535 8.76 23.71 16.44
N SER A 536 7.84 24.09 17.33
CA SER A 536 7.73 25.45 17.87
C SER A 536 8.88 25.76 18.82
N GLN A 537 9.24 24.82 19.72
CA GLN A 537 10.39 24.92 20.62
C GLN A 537 11.75 24.95 19.87
N LYS A 538 11.85 24.38 18.67
CA LYS A 538 13.03 24.45 17.80
C LYS A 538 12.98 25.62 16.80
N GLY A 539 11.90 26.39 16.80
CA GLY A 539 11.69 27.56 15.93
C GLY A 539 12.09 28.90 16.59
N THR A 540 12.15 28.91 17.92
CA THR A 540 12.78 29.93 18.76
C THR A 540 14.27 29.62 18.95
#